data_AF-A0A9E5C671-F1
#
_entry.id   AF-A0A9E5C671-F1
#
_cell.length_a   1.000
_cell.length_b   1.000
_cell.length_c   1.000
_cell.angle_alpha   90.00
_cell.angle_beta   90.00
_cell.angle_gamma   90.00
#
_symmetry.space_group_name_H-M   'P 1'
#
loop_
_entity.id
_entity.type
_entity.pdbx_description
1 polymer ?
#
loop_
_entity_poly.entity_id
_entity_poly.type
_entity_poly.pdbx_seq_one_letter_code
_entity_poly.pdbx_strand_id
1 'polypeptide(L)'
;MQRLQGLFTLAEDDQKLLAYRRKKWLRSAEFQRWLQQDALLTLDMDQALELYRASGGRDTTRFKTNSIEDVRDGLDFLLYDNIKLEGRFDECAAPGGAYRMEGAGREFPSYLLCLTNPGLFAVWNANAEGLLKQASLLPASIKRGPMGIRYLDLLEALNQVRARSGRRDFREIDELAYQAARTKSLTKSLTKSPGGESP
;
A
#
# COMPACT_ATOMS: atom_id res chain seq x y z
N MET A 1 -3.52 -28.42 -0.25
CA MET A 1 -4.37 -27.46 -0.99
C MET A 1 -5.26 -26.58 -0.09
N GLN A 2 -5.89 -27.09 0.97
CA GLN A 2 -6.79 -26.30 1.87
C GLN A 2 -6.15 -25.04 2.49
N ARG A 3 -4.85 -25.06 2.83
CA ARG A 3 -4.13 -23.92 3.42
C ARG A 3 -3.99 -22.70 2.49
N LEU A 4 -4.01 -22.92 1.17
CA LEU A 4 -3.93 -21.84 0.17
C LEU A 4 -5.31 -21.25 -0.15
N GLN A 5 -6.38 -22.06 -0.11
CA GLN A 5 -7.75 -21.56 -0.28
C GLN A 5 -8.13 -20.58 0.84
N GLY A 6 -7.74 -20.87 2.09
CA GLY A 6 -7.93 -19.95 3.21
C GLY A 6 -7.12 -18.64 3.10
N LEU A 7 -6.01 -18.63 2.37
CA LEU A 7 -5.20 -17.43 2.14
C LEU A 7 -5.88 -16.44 1.19
N PHE A 8 -6.72 -16.94 0.28
CA PHE A 8 -7.38 -16.14 -0.77
C PHE A 8 -8.85 -15.82 -0.47
N THR A 9 -9.32 -16.15 0.74
CA THR A 9 -10.68 -15.85 1.17
C THR A 9 -10.67 -14.61 2.08
N LEU A 10 -11.49 -13.61 1.77
CA LEU A 10 -11.68 -12.45 2.61
C LEU A 10 -12.80 -12.70 3.64
N ALA A 11 -12.54 -12.43 4.92
CA ALA A 11 -13.54 -12.52 5.97
C ALA A 11 -14.26 -11.17 6.09
N GLU A 12 -15.32 -10.98 5.29
CA GLU A 12 -16.04 -9.70 5.16
C GLU A 12 -16.56 -9.14 6.50
N ASP A 13 -16.92 -10.02 7.44
CA ASP A 13 -17.50 -9.64 8.75
C ASP A 13 -16.46 -9.45 9.86
N ASP A 14 -15.15 -9.62 9.57
CA ASP A 14 -14.10 -9.40 10.57
C ASP A 14 -14.01 -7.92 10.96
N GLN A 15 -14.27 -7.62 12.23
CA GLN A 15 -14.31 -6.24 12.75
C GLN A 15 -12.99 -5.48 12.56
N LYS A 16 -11.83 -6.17 12.63
CA LYS A 16 -10.52 -5.53 12.45
C LYS A 16 -10.28 -5.19 10.97
N LEU A 17 -10.77 -6.02 10.06
CA LEU A 17 -10.74 -5.78 8.62
C LEU A 17 -11.68 -4.63 8.24
N LEU A 18 -12.90 -4.60 8.79
CA LEU A 18 -13.85 -3.51 8.58
C LEU A 18 -13.29 -2.17 9.08
N ALA A 19 -12.66 -2.14 10.25
CA ALA A 19 -12.01 -0.93 10.76
C ALA A 19 -10.86 -0.46 9.85
N TYR A 20 -10.09 -1.41 9.30
CA TYR A 20 -9.02 -1.10 8.35
C TYR A 20 -9.54 -0.54 7.03
N ARG A 21 -10.52 -1.22 6.43
CA ARG A 21 -11.23 -0.78 5.22
C ARG A 21 -11.78 0.62 5.40
N ARG A 22 -12.46 0.89 6.52
CA ARG A 22 -13.00 2.22 6.83
C ARG A 22 -11.89 3.27 6.93
N LYS A 23 -10.81 2.96 7.65
CA LYS A 23 -9.69 3.90 7.81
C LYS A 23 -9.01 4.23 6.47
N LYS A 24 -8.79 3.22 5.62
CA LYS A 24 -7.94 3.35 4.43
C LYS A 24 -8.71 3.74 3.16
N TRP A 25 -9.93 3.25 3.00
CA TRP A 25 -10.67 3.27 1.73
C TRP A 25 -12.02 3.98 1.78
N LEU A 26 -12.58 4.31 2.95
CA LEU A 26 -13.91 4.94 3.05
C LEU A 26 -14.00 6.26 2.28
N ARG A 27 -12.91 7.05 2.32
CA ARG A 27 -12.83 8.37 1.69
C ARG A 27 -12.19 8.33 0.31
N SER A 28 -12.07 7.15 -0.32
CA SER A 28 -11.39 7.00 -1.63
C SER A 28 -11.93 7.95 -2.70
N ALA A 29 -13.25 8.12 -2.78
CA ALA A 29 -13.87 9.00 -3.79
C ALA A 29 -13.60 10.48 -3.53
N GLU A 30 -13.45 10.88 -2.27
CA GLU A 30 -13.07 12.24 -1.91
C GLU A 30 -11.60 12.48 -2.22
N PHE A 31 -10.73 11.57 -1.79
CA PHE A 31 -9.30 11.63 -2.05
C PHE A 31 -8.98 11.60 -3.55
N GLN A 32 -9.70 10.80 -4.34
CA GLN A 32 -9.53 10.78 -5.78
C GLN A 32 -9.86 12.14 -6.43
N ARG A 33 -10.84 12.88 -5.90
CA ARG A 33 -11.16 14.24 -6.38
C ARG A 33 -10.03 15.22 -6.06
N TRP A 34 -9.42 15.13 -4.88
CA TRP A 34 -8.28 15.96 -4.52
C TRP A 34 -7.04 15.68 -5.36
N LEU A 35 -6.92 14.46 -5.87
CA LEU A 35 -5.82 14.04 -6.73
C LEU A 35 -6.05 14.36 -8.21
N GLN A 36 -7.17 14.99 -8.60
CA GLN A 36 -7.35 15.49 -9.96
C GLN A 36 -6.36 16.62 -10.24
N GLN A 37 -5.82 16.65 -11.46
CA GLN A 37 -4.70 17.55 -11.82
C GLN A 37 -5.00 19.02 -11.53
N ASP A 38 -6.20 19.50 -11.85
CA ASP A 38 -6.66 20.85 -11.56
C ASP A 38 -6.87 21.11 -10.06
N ALA A 39 -7.33 20.09 -9.33
CA ALA A 39 -7.54 20.17 -7.88
C ALA A 39 -6.22 20.25 -7.09
N LEU A 40 -5.12 19.68 -7.61
CA LEU A 40 -3.80 19.70 -6.96
C LEU A 40 -3.33 21.13 -6.65
N LEU A 41 -3.64 22.11 -7.51
CA LEU A 41 -3.30 23.52 -7.30
C LEU A 41 -3.90 24.12 -6.02
N THR A 42 -5.01 23.54 -5.56
CA THR A 42 -5.74 23.99 -4.35
C THR A 42 -5.57 23.04 -3.17
N LEU A 43 -4.88 21.91 -3.34
CA LEU A 43 -4.66 20.92 -2.29
C LEU A 43 -3.93 21.55 -1.10
N ASP A 44 -4.52 21.61 0.08
CA ASP A 44 -3.85 22.16 1.25
C ASP A 44 -3.07 21.10 2.07
N MET A 45 -2.30 21.55 3.05
CA MET A 45 -1.49 20.66 3.88
C MET A 45 -2.34 19.74 4.78
N ASP A 46 -3.55 20.15 5.15
CA ASP A 46 -4.45 19.31 5.94
C ASP A 46 -4.98 18.14 5.09
N GLN A 47 -5.39 18.41 3.85
CA GLN A 47 -5.77 17.40 2.86
C GLN A 47 -4.60 16.45 2.54
N ALA A 48 -3.40 16.98 2.35
CA ALA A 48 -2.19 16.18 2.15
C ALA A 48 -1.90 15.25 3.35
N LEU A 49 -2.07 15.74 4.58
CA LEU A 49 -1.92 14.95 5.79
C LEU A 49 -2.97 13.85 5.92
N GLU A 50 -4.19 14.09 5.46
CA GLU A 50 -5.23 13.08 5.45
C GLU A 50 -4.94 11.96 4.46
N LEU A 51 -4.46 12.28 3.26
CA LEU A 51 -3.94 11.30 2.29
C LEU A 51 -2.80 10.48 2.90
N TYR A 52 -1.83 11.15 3.52
CA TYR A 52 -0.67 10.51 4.16
C TYR A 52 -1.10 9.56 5.29
N ARG A 53 -1.98 9.97 6.18
CA ARG A 53 -2.50 9.13 7.27
C ARG A 53 -3.30 7.94 6.76
N ALA A 54 -4.12 8.14 5.73
CA ALA A 54 -4.92 7.08 5.13
C ALA A 54 -4.03 6.02 4.46
N SER A 55 -2.93 6.44 3.82
CA SER A 55 -1.95 5.51 3.23
C SER A 55 -1.35 4.52 4.24
N GLY A 56 -1.29 4.89 5.52
CA GLY A 56 -0.59 4.15 6.57
C GLY A 56 0.57 4.93 7.20
N GLY A 57 0.86 6.14 6.70
CA GLY A 57 1.87 7.05 7.23
C GLY A 57 1.69 7.36 8.71
N ARG A 58 2.80 7.37 9.46
CA ARG A 58 2.81 7.57 10.93
C ARG A 58 3.67 8.74 11.37
N ASP A 59 4.68 9.11 10.59
CA ASP A 59 5.59 10.19 10.93
C ASP A 59 5.04 11.52 10.42
N THR A 60 3.88 11.93 10.98
CA THR A 60 3.20 13.15 10.55
C THR A 60 4.01 14.40 10.88
N THR A 61 4.85 14.35 11.91
CA THR A 61 5.72 15.48 12.27
C THR A 61 6.73 15.72 11.17
N ARG A 62 7.38 14.66 10.68
CA ARG A 62 8.30 14.76 9.56
C ARG A 62 7.58 15.06 8.24
N PHE A 63 6.40 14.50 8.01
CA PHE A 63 5.64 14.82 6.80
C PHE A 63 5.25 16.32 6.73
N LYS A 64 4.97 16.95 7.86
CA LYS A 64 4.68 18.39 7.95
C LYS A 64 5.88 19.30 7.63
N THR A 65 7.10 18.76 7.50
CA THR A 65 8.26 19.58 7.13
C THR A 65 8.37 19.83 5.63
N ASN A 66 7.62 19.09 4.80
CA ASN A 66 7.50 19.39 3.38
C ASN A 66 6.74 20.72 3.21
N SER A 67 7.10 21.54 2.21
CA SER A 67 6.23 22.63 1.78
C SER A 67 4.99 22.06 1.08
N ILE A 68 3.90 22.83 1.01
CA ILE A 68 2.72 22.36 0.27
C ILE A 68 3.00 22.34 -1.24
N GLU A 69 3.85 23.24 -1.72
CA GLU A 69 4.35 23.29 -3.09
C GLU A 69 5.08 21.99 -3.45
N ASP A 70 6.06 21.56 -2.63
CA ASP A 70 6.78 20.30 -2.86
C ASP A 70 5.85 19.08 -2.86
N VAL A 71 4.83 19.09 -2.00
CA VAL A 71 3.82 18.01 -1.98
C VAL A 71 3.03 18.01 -3.28
N ARG A 72 2.51 19.17 -3.73
CA ARG A 72 1.73 19.28 -4.96
C ARG A 72 2.56 18.88 -6.18
N ASP A 73 3.80 19.36 -6.27
CA ASP A 73 4.73 19.03 -7.35
C ASP A 73 5.03 17.52 -7.38
N GLY A 74 5.27 16.91 -6.22
CA GLY A 74 5.47 15.46 -6.13
C GLY A 74 4.24 14.64 -6.50
N LEU A 75 3.03 15.12 -6.18
CA LEU A 75 1.78 14.47 -6.58
C LEU A 75 1.52 14.61 -8.09
N ASP A 76 1.70 15.82 -8.65
CA ASP A 76 1.54 16.06 -10.08
C ASP A 76 2.55 15.23 -10.88
N PHE A 77 3.82 15.24 -10.46
CA PHE A 77 4.86 14.43 -11.07
C PHE A 77 4.52 12.94 -11.03
N LEU A 78 4.10 12.41 -9.88
CA LEU A 78 3.76 11.00 -9.75
C LEU A 78 2.57 10.58 -10.63
N LEU A 79 1.55 11.44 -10.73
CA LEU A 79 0.26 11.07 -11.32
C LEU A 79 0.15 11.44 -12.80
N TYR A 80 0.76 12.54 -13.23
CA TYR A 80 0.49 13.18 -14.52
C TYR A 80 1.71 13.40 -15.41
N ASP A 81 2.94 13.27 -14.90
CA ASP A 81 4.12 13.40 -15.75
C ASP A 81 4.14 12.31 -16.85
N ASN A 82 4.71 12.67 -18.01
CA ASN A 82 4.78 11.83 -19.20
C ASN A 82 5.91 10.78 -19.16
N ILE A 83 6.80 10.85 -18.18
CA ILE A 83 7.78 9.81 -17.92
C ILE A 83 7.08 8.50 -17.52
N LYS A 84 7.70 7.37 -17.87
CA LYS A 84 7.17 6.05 -17.54
C LYS A 84 6.99 5.88 -16.03
N LEU A 85 6.02 5.05 -15.65
CA LEU A 85 5.64 4.82 -14.25
C LEU A 85 6.82 4.43 -13.36
N GLU A 86 7.75 3.60 -13.84
CA GLU A 86 8.93 3.21 -13.08
C GLU A 86 9.81 4.42 -12.73
N GLY A 87 10.02 5.35 -13.66
CA GLY A 87 10.80 6.55 -13.39
C GLY A 87 10.08 7.45 -12.39
N ARG A 88 8.78 7.68 -12.59
CA ARG A 88 7.96 8.47 -11.68
C ARG A 88 7.96 7.92 -10.25
N PHE A 89 7.77 6.61 -10.13
CA PHE A 89 7.77 5.94 -8.83
C PHE A 89 9.15 5.95 -8.17
N ASP A 90 10.23 5.84 -8.94
CA ASP A 90 11.59 5.89 -8.40
C ASP A 90 11.87 7.22 -7.71
N GLU A 91 11.60 8.34 -8.38
CA GLU A 91 11.83 9.68 -7.83
C GLU A 91 10.97 9.99 -6.59
N CYS A 92 9.78 9.39 -6.48
CA CYS A 92 8.91 9.61 -5.32
C CYS A 92 9.20 8.66 -4.13
N ALA A 93 9.78 7.47 -4.39
CA ALA A 93 9.89 6.41 -3.37
C ALA A 93 11.34 6.06 -2.98
N ALA A 94 12.31 6.27 -3.87
CA ALA A 94 13.72 5.94 -3.62
C ALA A 94 14.38 6.94 -2.66
N PRO A 95 15.35 6.52 -1.82
CA PRO A 95 16.20 7.47 -1.10
C PRO A 95 16.94 8.39 -2.08
N GLY A 96 16.81 9.70 -1.89
CA GLY A 96 17.44 10.70 -2.75
C GLY A 96 16.69 11.04 -4.04
N GLY A 97 15.49 10.50 -4.26
CA GLY A 97 14.64 10.89 -5.39
C GLY A 97 14.15 12.33 -5.25
N ALA A 98 14.04 13.05 -6.36
CA ALA A 98 13.79 14.49 -6.39
C ALA A 98 12.41 14.88 -5.84
N TYR A 99 11.43 14.00 -5.98
CA TYR A 99 10.03 14.22 -5.57
C TYR A 99 9.65 13.41 -4.33
N ARG A 100 10.63 12.92 -3.59
CA ARG A 100 10.39 12.15 -2.39
C ARG A 100 10.02 13.08 -1.24
N MET A 101 8.84 12.86 -0.69
CA MET A 101 8.36 13.60 0.48
C MET A 101 8.97 13.06 1.78
N GLU A 102 9.31 13.99 2.67
CA GLU A 102 9.80 13.69 4.01
C GLU A 102 8.77 12.89 4.82
N GLY A 103 9.23 11.89 5.57
CA GLY A 103 8.35 10.98 6.32
C GLY A 103 7.58 9.97 5.45
N ALA A 104 7.63 10.09 4.12
CA ALA A 104 7.05 9.13 3.19
C ALA A 104 8.08 8.08 2.73
N GLY A 105 7.54 6.92 2.40
CA GLY A 105 8.24 5.84 1.70
C GLY A 105 7.28 5.20 0.71
N ARG A 106 7.69 4.10 0.05
CA ARG A 106 6.96 3.43 -1.04
C ARG A 106 5.45 3.19 -0.84
N GLU A 107 4.98 3.05 0.39
CA GLU A 107 3.54 2.88 0.68
C GLU A 107 2.72 4.12 0.27
N PHE A 108 3.26 5.33 0.43
CA PHE A 108 2.53 6.56 0.10
C PHE A 108 2.30 6.73 -1.42
N PRO A 109 3.33 6.76 -2.30
CA PRO A 109 3.11 6.88 -3.74
C PRO A 109 2.31 5.71 -4.32
N SER A 110 2.51 4.48 -3.83
CA SER A 110 1.71 3.33 -4.29
C SER A 110 0.25 3.38 -3.84
N TYR A 111 -0.03 3.96 -2.67
CA TYR A 111 -1.39 4.24 -2.23
C TYR A 111 -2.08 5.29 -3.10
N LEU A 112 -1.40 6.38 -3.44
CA LEU A 112 -1.92 7.44 -4.31
C LEU A 112 -2.25 6.90 -5.71
N LEU A 113 -1.37 6.09 -6.29
CA LEU A 113 -1.64 5.40 -7.55
C LEU A 113 -2.85 4.44 -7.43
N CYS A 114 -2.95 3.68 -6.34
CA CYS A 114 -4.09 2.79 -6.11
C CYS A 114 -5.42 3.57 -5.98
N LEU A 115 -5.40 4.78 -5.39
CA LEU A 115 -6.58 5.66 -5.34
C LEU A 115 -7.04 6.10 -6.73
N THR A 116 -6.10 6.42 -7.64
CA THR A 116 -6.46 6.91 -8.98
C THR A 116 -6.95 5.79 -9.89
N ASN A 117 -6.33 4.60 -9.81
CA ASN A 117 -6.79 3.43 -10.56
C ASN A 117 -6.56 2.12 -9.78
N PRO A 118 -7.52 1.69 -8.96
CA PRO A 118 -7.37 0.48 -8.15
C PRO A 118 -7.36 -0.80 -8.98
N GLY A 119 -7.78 -0.76 -10.25
CA GLY A 119 -7.69 -1.88 -11.18
C GLY A 119 -6.28 -2.13 -11.72
N LEU A 120 -5.41 -1.12 -11.68
CA LEU A 120 -4.05 -1.18 -12.22
C LEU A 120 -2.96 -1.13 -11.16
N PHE A 121 -3.17 -0.37 -10.09
CA PHE A 121 -2.11 -0.06 -9.13
C PHE A 121 -2.42 -0.63 -7.76
N ALA A 122 -1.43 -1.31 -7.18
CA ALA A 122 -1.50 -1.91 -5.86
C ALA A 122 -0.72 -1.10 -4.83
N VAL A 123 -1.11 -1.22 -3.55
CA VAL A 123 -0.37 -0.63 -2.44
C VAL A 123 0.84 -1.50 -2.10
N TRP A 124 2.02 -0.89 -2.07
CA TRP A 124 3.24 -1.55 -1.64
C TRP A 124 3.52 -1.27 -0.16
N ASN A 125 3.12 -2.22 0.69
CA ASN A 125 3.42 -2.21 2.11
C ASN A 125 3.93 -3.57 2.61
N ALA A 126 4.26 -3.64 3.90
CA ALA A 126 4.79 -4.87 4.52
C ALA A 126 3.77 -6.03 4.48
N ASN A 127 2.46 -5.73 4.51
CA ASN A 127 1.43 -6.75 4.42
C ASN A 127 1.42 -7.37 3.02
N ALA A 128 1.50 -6.55 1.96
CA ALA A 128 1.54 -7.01 0.57
C ALA A 128 2.75 -7.93 0.33
N GLU A 129 3.94 -7.54 0.78
CA GLU A 129 5.13 -8.41 0.72
C GLU A 129 4.93 -9.71 1.52
N GLY A 130 4.30 -9.61 2.69
CA GLY A 130 3.95 -10.76 3.53
C GLY A 130 2.96 -11.72 2.86
N LEU A 131 1.99 -11.21 2.11
CA LEU A 131 1.04 -11.99 1.32
C LEU A 131 1.75 -12.69 0.17
N LEU A 132 2.57 -11.97 -0.60
CA LEU A 132 3.36 -12.57 -1.69
C LEU A 132 4.29 -13.66 -1.18
N LYS A 133 4.92 -13.46 -0.02
CA LYS A 133 5.76 -14.50 0.61
C LYS A 133 4.95 -15.74 0.99
N GLN A 134 3.73 -15.58 1.51
CA GLN A 134 2.85 -16.70 1.86
C GLN A 134 2.31 -17.43 0.62
N ALA A 135 2.13 -16.71 -0.48
CA ALA A 135 1.70 -17.27 -1.76
C ALA A 135 2.85 -17.85 -2.60
N SER A 136 4.10 -17.79 -2.12
CA SER A 136 5.32 -18.15 -2.86
C SER A 136 5.48 -17.38 -4.19
N LEU A 137 5.09 -16.10 -4.19
CA LEU A 137 5.12 -15.20 -5.34
C LEU A 137 6.00 -13.97 -5.13
N LEU A 138 6.76 -13.89 -4.02
CA LEU A 138 7.59 -12.74 -3.74
C LEU A 138 8.72 -12.60 -4.80
N PRO A 139 8.78 -11.49 -5.56
CA PRO A 139 9.80 -11.31 -6.59
C PRO A 139 11.22 -11.31 -6.00
N ALA A 140 12.18 -11.92 -6.71
CA ALA A 140 13.59 -11.92 -6.29
C ALA A 140 14.19 -10.51 -6.31
N SER A 141 13.73 -9.67 -7.24
CA SER A 141 14.10 -8.26 -7.39
C SER A 141 13.66 -7.38 -6.23
N ILE A 142 12.72 -7.80 -5.37
CA ILE A 142 12.16 -6.96 -4.31
C ILE A 142 13.21 -6.34 -3.37
N LYS A 143 14.43 -6.90 -3.32
CA LYS A 143 15.55 -6.44 -2.48
C LYS A 143 16.61 -5.63 -3.23
N ARG A 144 16.60 -5.55 -4.56
CA ARG A 144 17.70 -4.96 -5.36
C ARG A 144 17.17 -4.23 -6.58
N GLY A 145 17.92 -3.21 -7.02
CA GLY A 145 17.59 -2.40 -8.20
C GLY A 145 16.69 -1.21 -7.91
N PRO A 146 16.34 -0.44 -8.95
CA PRO A 146 15.52 0.76 -8.85
C PRO A 146 14.16 0.46 -8.22
N MET A 147 13.68 1.37 -7.37
CA MET A 147 12.39 1.25 -6.69
C MET A 147 11.24 1.17 -7.69
N GLY A 148 11.31 1.90 -8.80
CA GLY A 148 10.35 1.83 -9.89
C GLY A 148 10.17 0.43 -10.48
N ILE A 149 11.27 -0.22 -10.86
CA ILE A 149 11.25 -1.58 -11.41
C ILE A 149 10.71 -2.58 -10.37
N ARG A 150 11.15 -2.45 -9.12
CA ARG A 150 10.67 -3.29 -8.01
C ARG A 150 9.16 -3.14 -7.78
N TYR A 151 8.62 -1.94 -8.02
CA TYR A 151 7.17 -1.71 -7.93
C TYR A 151 6.42 -2.42 -9.06
N LEU A 152 6.92 -2.38 -10.30
CA LEU A 152 6.32 -3.11 -11.42
C LEU A 152 6.31 -4.62 -11.19
N ASP A 153 7.42 -5.19 -10.71
CA ASP A 153 7.50 -6.62 -10.38
C ASP A 153 6.51 -7.00 -9.26
N LEU A 154 6.31 -6.11 -8.28
CA LEU A 154 5.32 -6.28 -7.23
C LEU A 154 3.89 -6.21 -7.77
N LEU A 155 3.59 -5.30 -8.70
CA LEU A 155 2.29 -5.22 -9.36
C LEU A 155 1.96 -6.52 -10.11
N GLU A 156 2.92 -7.06 -10.86
CA GLU A 156 2.74 -8.32 -11.57
C GLU A 156 2.45 -9.47 -10.61
N ALA A 157 3.23 -9.58 -9.53
CA ALA A 157 3.05 -10.63 -8.53
C ALA A 157 1.70 -10.51 -7.80
N LEU A 158 1.26 -9.29 -7.43
CA LEU A 158 -0.03 -9.07 -6.80
C LEU A 158 -1.19 -9.29 -7.77
N ASN A 159 -1.00 -9.03 -9.06
CA ASN A 159 -2.01 -9.34 -10.08
C ASN A 159 -2.27 -10.85 -10.19
N GLN A 160 -1.23 -11.68 -10.01
CA GLN A 160 -1.42 -13.13 -9.91
C GLN A 160 -2.24 -13.51 -8.66
N VAL A 161 -2.02 -12.85 -7.52
CA VAL A 161 -2.85 -13.06 -6.33
C VAL A 161 -4.29 -12.64 -6.61
N ARG A 162 -4.51 -11.50 -7.26
CA ARG A 162 -5.83 -11.00 -7.65
C ARG A 162 -6.59 -12.01 -8.53
N ALA A 163 -5.93 -12.51 -9.57
CA ALA A 163 -6.49 -13.54 -10.44
C ALA A 163 -6.86 -14.83 -9.68
N ARG A 164 -5.99 -15.30 -8.78
CA ARG A 164 -6.21 -16.53 -8.00
C ARG A 164 -7.29 -16.40 -6.91
N SER A 165 -7.52 -15.19 -6.41
CA SER A 165 -8.49 -14.89 -5.34
C SER A 165 -9.83 -14.35 -5.85
N GLY A 166 -9.94 -14.12 -7.17
CA GLY A 166 -11.15 -13.57 -7.80
C GLY A 166 -11.52 -12.16 -7.30
N ARG A 167 -10.57 -11.41 -6.75
CA ARG A 167 -10.81 -10.05 -6.25
C ARG A 167 -10.93 -9.06 -7.41
N ARG A 168 -11.76 -8.04 -7.23
CA ARG A 168 -12.08 -7.09 -8.30
C ARG A 168 -10.94 -6.13 -8.59
N ASP A 169 -10.26 -5.68 -7.55
CA ASP A 169 -9.24 -4.65 -7.65
C ASP A 169 -8.15 -4.82 -6.57
N PHE A 170 -7.16 -3.93 -6.56
CA PHE A 170 -6.05 -3.99 -5.63
C PHE A 170 -6.36 -3.44 -4.22
N ARG A 171 -7.51 -2.80 -3.99
CA ARG A 171 -7.95 -2.41 -2.64
C ARG A 171 -8.34 -3.67 -1.86
N GLU A 172 -9.08 -4.56 -2.50
CA GLU A 172 -9.42 -5.88 -1.94
C GLU A 172 -8.17 -6.75 -1.70
N ILE A 173 -7.11 -6.56 -2.49
CA ILE A 173 -5.83 -7.26 -2.29
C ILE A 173 -5.05 -6.71 -1.10
N ASP A 174 -5.05 -5.38 -0.90
CA ASP A 174 -4.46 -4.77 0.31
C ASP A 174 -5.22 -5.21 1.58
N GLU A 175 -6.54 -5.34 1.51
CA GLU A 175 -7.37 -5.93 2.58
C GLU A 175 -7.03 -7.40 2.85
N LEU A 176 -6.91 -8.20 1.79
CA LEU A 176 -6.48 -9.60 1.89
C LEU A 176 -5.09 -9.72 2.53
N ALA A 177 -4.16 -8.85 2.15
CA ALA A 177 -2.83 -8.79 2.71
C ALA A 177 -2.86 -8.44 4.20
N TYR A 178 -3.67 -7.45 4.58
CA TYR A 178 -3.89 -7.06 5.96
C TYR A 178 -4.46 -8.20 6.83
N GLN A 179 -5.41 -8.98 6.29
CA GLN A 179 -5.96 -10.16 6.96
C GLN A 179 -4.90 -11.26 7.11
N ALA A 180 -4.20 -11.60 6.03
CA ALA A 180 -3.18 -12.66 6.03
C ALA A 180 -2.05 -12.39 7.05
N ALA A 181 -1.67 -11.12 7.24
CA ALA A 181 -0.69 -10.73 8.25
C ALA A 181 -1.14 -11.05 9.69
N ARG A 182 -2.45 -10.98 9.97
CA ARG A 182 -3.03 -11.23 11.30
C ARG A 182 -3.29 -12.70 11.56
N THR A 183 -3.74 -13.45 10.56
CA THR A 183 -3.90 -14.90 10.67
C THR A 183 -2.57 -15.56 11.05
N LYS A 184 -1.46 -15.11 10.44
CA LYS A 184 -0.11 -15.56 10.78
C LYS A 184 0.29 -15.23 12.23
N SER A 185 -0.10 -14.07 12.75
CA SER A 185 0.17 -13.68 14.14
C SER A 185 -0.55 -14.59 15.13
N LEU A 186 -1.81 -14.93 14.84
CA LEU A 186 -2.63 -15.84 15.65
C LEU A 186 -2.08 -17.27 15.64
N THR A 187 -1.62 -17.77 14.50
CA THR A 187 -1.00 -19.11 14.46
C THR A 187 0.32 -19.15 15.24
N LYS A 188 1.11 -18.07 15.17
CA LYS A 188 2.39 -17.99 15.89
C LYS A 188 2.21 -17.88 17.41
N SER A 189 1.14 -17.24 17.89
CA SER A 189 0.80 -17.20 19.32
C SER A 189 0.30 -18.54 19.84
N LEU A 190 -0.51 -19.26 19.05
CA LEU A 190 -1.01 -20.60 19.42
C LEU A 190 0.11 -21.65 19.49
N THR A 191 1.14 -21.54 18.64
CA THR A 191 2.31 -22.45 18.69
C THR A 191 3.33 -22.12 19.79
N LYS A 192 3.16 -20.99 20.50
CA LYS A 192 4.07 -20.56 21.58
C LYS A 192 3.60 -20.91 23.00
N SER A 193 2.48 -21.62 23.14
CA SER A 193 2.08 -22.28 24.38
C SER A 193 2.11 -23.79 24.15
N PRO A 194 3.09 -24.50 24.72
CA PRO A 194 2.84 -25.13 26.01
C PRO A 194 4.04 -25.05 26.97
N GLY A 195 3.78 -24.74 28.23
CA GLY A 195 4.77 -24.73 29.29
C GLY A 195 4.21 -24.20 30.61
N GLY A 196 2.94 -24.51 30.89
CA GLY A 196 2.39 -24.40 32.24
C GLY A 196 2.66 -25.70 32.98
N GLU A 197 3.44 -25.57 34.04
CA GLU A 197 3.45 -26.34 35.28
C GLU A 197 3.55 -27.88 35.25
N SER A 198 4.50 -28.38 36.02
CA SER A 198 4.29 -29.55 36.86
C SER A 198 5.07 -29.36 38.17
N PRO A 199 4.58 -29.97 39.28
CA PRO A 199 4.77 -29.53 40.66
C PRO A 199 6.14 -29.83 41.26
#